data_AF-A0A2K1KKB4-F1
#
_entry.id   AF-A0A2K1KKB4-F1
#
_cell.length_a   1.000
_cell.length_b   1.000
_cell.length_c   1.000
_cell.angle_alpha   90.00
_cell.angle_beta   90.00
_cell.angle_gamma   90.00
#
_symmetry.space_group_name_H-M   'P 1'
#
loop_
_entity.id
_entity.type
_entity.pdbx_description
1 polymer ?
#
loop_
_entity_poly.entity_id
_entity_poly.type
_entity_poly.pdbx_seq_one_letter_code
_entity_poly.pdbx_strand_id
1 'polypeptide(L)'
;METSLRYSKEEKQLLLHAKENFLLDKAFFLEMKELTCDVQGKKTLPVTDNGLLSVDLKGGYNFNPRSRKGKPRGVVELSYKVFNFTEDQDLKFKIGCNVFKQTPYFQLRENNWTLNHELNVGWNVIYDL
;
A
#
# COMPACT_ATOMS: atom_id res chain seq x y z
N MET A 1 12.36 5.24 7.48
CA MET A 1 12.40 4.02 6.64
C MET A 1 13.84 3.56 6.58
N GLU A 2 14.15 2.45 7.23
CA GLU A 2 15.48 1.84 7.26
C GLU A 2 15.69 0.98 6.00
N THR A 3 16.94 0.84 5.55
CA THR A 3 17.31 -0.09 4.47
C THR A 3 16.84 -1.50 4.84
N SER A 4 16.09 -2.17 3.96
CA SER A 4 15.52 -3.49 4.25
C SER A 4 15.65 -4.44 3.06
N LEU A 5 15.89 -5.71 3.36
CA LEU A 5 15.89 -6.81 2.42
C LEU A 5 14.70 -7.71 2.76
N ARG A 6 13.78 -7.91 1.82
CA ARG A 6 12.55 -8.70 2.03
C ARG A 6 12.43 -9.77 0.95
N TYR A 7 12.14 -11.00 1.36
CA TYR A 7 11.80 -12.08 0.44
C TYR A 7 10.30 -12.39 0.53
N SER A 8 9.61 -12.35 -0.60
CA SER A 8 8.21 -12.79 -0.72
C SER A 8 8.16 -14.16 -1.41
N LYS A 9 7.66 -15.17 -0.70
CA LYS A 9 7.50 -16.52 -1.24
C LYS A 9 6.39 -16.59 -2.29
N GLU A 10 5.29 -15.85 -2.10
CA GLU A 10 4.17 -15.81 -3.05
C GLU A 10 4.57 -15.19 -4.38
N GLU A 11 5.28 -14.06 -4.34
CA GLU A 11 5.73 -13.34 -5.54
C GLU A 11 7.08 -13.87 -6.07
N LYS A 12 7.70 -14.84 -5.38
CA LYS A 12 9.07 -15.35 -5.64
C LYS A 12 10.10 -14.23 -5.85
N GLN A 13 9.96 -13.14 -5.09
CA GLN A 13 10.70 -11.90 -5.29
C GLN A 13 11.59 -11.60 -4.08
N LEU A 14 12.84 -11.18 -4.34
CA LEU A 14 13.73 -10.56 -3.36
C LEU A 14 13.73 -9.05 -3.61
N LEU A 15 13.31 -8.28 -2.61
CA LEU A 15 13.17 -6.83 -2.68
C LEU A 15 14.20 -6.17 -1.75
N LEU A 16 15.12 -5.41 -2.33
CA LEU A 16 16.06 -4.56 -1.61
C LEU A 16 15.54 -3.12 -1.63
N HIS A 17 15.17 -2.60 -0.48
CA HIS A 17 14.96 -1.18 -0.25
C HIS A 17 16.23 -0.61 0.36
N ALA A 18 16.89 0.33 -0.31
CA ALA A 18 17.97 1.10 0.30
C ALA A 18 17.69 2.58 0.23
N LYS A 19 18.11 3.26 1.30
CA LYS A 19 18.00 4.71 1.43
C LYS A 19 19.18 5.45 0.80
N GLU A 20 20.32 4.77 0.67
CA GLU A 20 21.56 5.31 0.13
C GLU A 20 21.98 4.59 -1.15
N ASN A 21 22.71 5.29 -2.00
CA ASN A 21 23.30 4.72 -3.20
C ASN A 21 24.42 3.75 -2.80
N PHE A 22 24.35 2.51 -3.24
CA PHE A 22 25.47 1.57 -3.14
C PHE A 22 26.21 1.50 -4.47
N LEU A 23 27.53 1.55 -4.40
CA LEU A 23 28.41 1.36 -5.56
C LEU A 23 28.43 -0.13 -5.89
N LEU A 24 27.93 -0.49 -7.07
CA LEU A 24 28.12 -1.81 -7.65
C LEU A 24 29.50 -1.83 -8.32
N ASP A 25 30.50 -2.44 -7.66
CA ASP A 25 31.81 -2.68 -8.26
C ASP A 25 31.85 -4.02 -9.02
N LYS A 26 33.01 -4.35 -9.61
CA LYS A 26 33.20 -5.57 -10.41
C LYS A 26 33.20 -6.88 -9.60
N ALA A 27 33.25 -6.82 -8.26
CA ALA A 27 33.13 -7.99 -7.40
C ALA A 27 31.66 -8.37 -7.13
N PHE A 28 30.71 -7.50 -7.42
CA PHE A 28 29.28 -7.77 -7.28
C PHE A 28 28.64 -8.13 -8.62
N PHE A 29 28.38 -9.42 -8.81
CA PHE A 29 27.59 -9.92 -9.94
C PHE A 29 26.12 -10.07 -9.52
N LEU A 30 25.25 -9.21 -10.05
CA LEU A 30 23.81 -9.28 -9.84
C LEU A 30 23.15 -9.76 -11.14
N GLU A 31 22.83 -11.06 -11.21
CA GLU A 31 22.12 -11.62 -12.35
C GLU A 31 20.62 -11.30 -12.23
N MET A 32 20.18 -10.21 -12.86
CA MET A 32 18.77 -9.85 -12.93
C MET A 32 18.03 -10.76 -13.93
N LYS A 33 17.33 -11.78 -13.42
CA LYS A 33 16.46 -12.62 -14.24
C LYS A 33 15.21 -11.90 -14.71
N GLU A 34 14.64 -11.01 -13.90
CA GLU A 34 13.45 -10.24 -14.25
C GLU A 34 13.59 -8.79 -13.81
N LEU A 35 13.21 -7.87 -14.70
CA LEU A 35 13.08 -6.44 -14.43
C LEU A 35 11.60 -6.09 -14.50
N THR A 36 11.09 -5.42 -13.49
CA THR A 36 9.74 -4.86 -13.48
C THR A 36 9.82 -3.37 -13.13
N CYS A 37 9.17 -2.53 -13.92
CA CYS A 37 9.01 -1.12 -13.65
C CYS A 37 7.65 -0.89 -12.99
N ASP A 38 7.62 -0.24 -11.83
CA ASP A 38 6.39 0.08 -11.14
C ASP A 38 6.20 1.59 -11.07
N VAL A 39 5.07 2.07 -11.58
CA VAL A 39 4.66 3.46 -11.44
C VAL A 39 3.42 3.49 -10.58
N GLN A 40 3.43 4.31 -9.53
CA GLN A 40 2.29 4.48 -8.63
C GLN A 40 2.06 5.95 -8.30
N GLY A 41 0.79 6.31 -8.13
CA GLY A 41 0.35 7.64 -7.77
C GLY A 41 -0.75 7.57 -6.73
N LYS A 42 -0.72 8.50 -5.78
CA LYS A 42 -1.79 8.71 -4.80
C LYS A 42 -2.20 10.17 -4.83
N LYS A 43 -3.50 10.44 -4.91
CA LYS A 43 -4.09 11.76 -4.71
C LYS A 43 -5.10 11.68 -3.58
N THR A 44 -4.98 12.56 -2.60
CA THR A 44 -5.98 12.74 -1.55
C THR A 44 -6.74 14.03 -1.83
N LEU A 45 -8.07 13.95 -1.81
CA LEU A 45 -9.00 15.04 -2.01
C LEU A 45 -9.80 15.22 -0.71
N PRO A 46 -9.67 16.34 0.00
CA PRO A 46 -10.53 16.61 1.15
C PRO A 46 -11.97 16.84 0.67
N VAL A 47 -12.94 16.21 1.32
CA VAL A 47 -14.37 16.37 1.05
C VAL A 47 -14.97 17.47 1.93
N THR A 48 -14.44 17.61 3.15
CA THR A 48 -14.87 18.63 4.12
C THR A 48 -13.74 19.62 4.39
N ASP A 49 -14.08 20.88 4.68
CA ASP A 49 -13.11 21.95 4.93
C ASP A 49 -12.22 21.68 6.16
N ASN A 50 -12.71 20.88 7.10
CA ASN A 50 -11.97 20.44 8.29
C ASN A 50 -11.03 19.24 8.03
N GLY A 51 -11.02 18.68 6.81
CA GLY A 51 -10.13 17.58 6.42
C GLY A 51 -10.40 16.22 7.10
N LEU A 52 -11.51 16.09 7.82
CA LEU A 52 -11.88 14.84 8.51
C LEU A 52 -12.38 13.77 7.54
N LEU A 53 -13.09 14.19 6.48
CA LEU A 53 -13.55 13.32 5.41
C LEU A 53 -12.70 13.56 4.16
N SER A 54 -12.08 12.52 3.63
CA SER A 54 -11.28 12.61 2.40
C SER A 54 -11.49 11.42 1.48
N VAL A 55 -11.31 11.65 0.19
CA VAL A 55 -11.25 10.59 -0.82
C VAL A 55 -9.81 10.42 -1.27
N ASP A 56 -9.29 9.20 -1.16
CA ASP A 56 -7.98 8.80 -1.65
C ASP A 56 -8.15 8.05 -2.97
N LEU A 57 -7.57 8.59 -4.04
CA LEU A 57 -7.41 7.94 -5.32
C LEU A 57 -6.00 7.36 -5.40
N LYS A 58 -5.88 6.05 -5.57
CA LYS A 58 -4.59 5.38 -5.77
C LYS A 58 -4.62 4.65 -7.10
N GLY A 59 -3.62 4.91 -7.93
CA GLY A 59 -3.44 4.25 -9.21
C GLY A 59 -2.02 3.74 -9.35
N GLY A 60 -1.84 2.67 -10.12
CA GLY A 60 -0.51 2.21 -10.47
C GLY A 60 -0.51 1.26 -11.65
N TYR A 61 0.66 1.09 -12.24
CA TYR A 61 0.88 0.17 -13.34
C TYR A 61 2.24 -0.49 -13.16
N ASN A 62 2.21 -1.81 -12.99
CA ASN A 62 3.41 -2.64 -13.00
C ASN A 62 3.65 -3.13 -14.42
N PHE A 63 4.81 -2.86 -14.99
CA PHE A 63 5.19 -3.28 -16.32
C PHE A 63 6.45 -4.14 -16.29
N ASN A 64 6.36 -5.33 -16.88
CA ASN A 64 7.52 -6.19 -17.09
C ASN A 64 7.96 -6.09 -18.57
N PRO A 65 9.06 -5.37 -18.89
CA PRO A 65 9.56 -5.24 -20.26
C PRO A 65 9.89 -6.58 -20.93
N ARG A 66 10.30 -7.61 -20.17
CA ARG A 66 10.69 -8.92 -20.72
C ARG A 66 9.49 -9.73 -21.17
N SER A 67 8.43 -9.77 -20.37
CA SER A 67 7.21 -10.51 -20.71
C SER A 67 6.18 -9.68 -21.49
N ARG A 68 6.41 -8.36 -21.62
CA ARG A 68 5.47 -7.37 -22.17
C ARG A 68 4.08 -7.41 -21.51
N LYS A 69 3.99 -7.96 -20.29
CA LYS A 69 2.77 -8.01 -19.50
C LYS A 69 2.76 -6.82 -18.54
N GLY A 70 1.58 -6.22 -18.41
CA GLY A 70 1.30 -5.17 -17.45
C GLY A 70 0.19 -5.55 -16.51
N LYS A 71 0.29 -5.11 -15.25
CA LYS A 71 -0.75 -5.31 -14.24
C LYS A 71 -1.20 -3.93 -13.73
N PRO A 72 -2.37 -3.44 -14.20
CA PRO A 72 -2.93 -2.20 -13.68
C PRO A 72 -3.45 -2.39 -12.24
N ARG A 73 -3.38 -1.33 -11.45
CA ARG A 73 -3.89 -1.25 -10.08
C ARG A 73 -4.64 0.05 -9.90
N GLY A 74 -5.76 -0.01 -9.17
CA GLY A 74 -6.67 1.10 -9.01
C GLY A 74 -7.51 0.90 -7.78
N VAL A 75 -7.49 1.89 -6.90
CA VAL A 75 -8.19 1.86 -5.62
C VAL A 75 -8.78 3.24 -5.37
N VAL A 76 -10.05 3.26 -4.98
CA VAL A 76 -10.73 4.45 -4.46
C VAL A 76 -11.05 4.18 -3.00
N GLU A 77 -10.65 5.07 -2.10
CA GLU A 77 -10.92 4.96 -0.67
C GLU A 77 -11.62 6.22 -0.16
N LEU A 78 -12.71 6.05 0.59
CA LEU A 78 -13.26 7.08 1.46
C LEU A 78 -12.66 6.89 2.86
N SER A 79 -12.10 7.96 3.43
CA SER A 79 -11.50 7.97 4.75
C SER A 79 -12.21 8.99 5.63
N TYR A 80 -12.63 8.57 6.81
CA TYR A 80 -13.22 9.43 7.83
C TYR A 80 -12.42 9.33 9.13
N LYS A 81 -12.00 10.48 9.67
CA LYS A 81 -11.25 10.57 10.92
C LYS A 81 -12.14 11.18 12.00
N VAL A 82 -12.16 10.56 13.17
CA VAL A 82 -12.79 11.06 14.39
C VAL A 82 -11.68 11.27 15.41
N PHE A 83 -11.47 12.52 15.78
CA PHE A 83 -10.51 12.89 16.82
C PHE A 83 -11.16 12.83 18.20
N ASN A 84 -10.40 12.43 19.22
CA ASN A 84 -10.87 12.36 20.61
C ASN A 84 -12.18 11.58 20.77
N PHE A 85 -12.26 10.38 20.20
CA PHE A 85 -13.43 9.50 20.41
C PHE A 85 -13.55 9.10 21.88
N THR A 86 -12.40 8.83 22.50
CA THR A 86 -12.16 8.73 23.94
C THR A 86 -10.92 9.59 24.26
N GLU A 87 -10.67 9.92 25.53
CA GLU A 87 -9.45 10.64 25.95
C GLU A 87 -8.20 9.96 25.38
N ASP A 88 -7.37 10.73 24.66
CA ASP A 88 -6.17 10.28 23.95
C ASP A 88 -6.37 9.16 22.89
N GLN A 89 -7.60 9.00 22.36
CA GLN A 89 -7.90 8.01 21.33
C GLN A 89 -8.46 8.63 20.04
N ASP A 90 -7.78 8.32 18.93
CA ASP A 90 -8.22 8.69 17.59
C ASP A 90 -8.72 7.47 16.81
N LEU A 91 -9.86 7.66 16.14
CA LEU A 91 -10.45 6.67 15.25
C LEU A 91 -10.31 7.10 13.80
N LYS A 92 -10.01 6.12 12.95
CA LYS A 92 -10.02 6.28 11.51
C LYS A 92 -10.78 5.13 10.86
N PHE A 93 -11.87 5.49 10.20
CA PHE A 93 -12.65 4.61 9.36
C PHE A 93 -12.24 4.79 7.91
N LYS A 94 -12.11 3.69 7.19
CA LYS A 94 -11.87 3.71 5.75
C LYS A 94 -12.71 2.65 5.07
N ILE A 95 -13.35 3.03 3.97
CA ILE A 95 -14.03 2.13 3.06
C ILE A 95 -13.37 2.30 1.71
N GLY A 96 -12.89 1.23 1.11
CA GLY A 96 -12.24 1.26 -0.19
C GLY A 96 -12.76 0.21 -1.14
N CYS A 97 -12.51 0.42 -2.43
CA CYS A 97 -12.81 -0.55 -3.47
C CYS A 97 -11.64 -0.66 -4.43
N ASN A 98 -11.22 -1.90 -4.70
CA ASN A 98 -10.31 -2.18 -5.80
C ASN A 98 -11.10 -2.14 -7.11
N VAL A 99 -10.80 -1.17 -7.99
CA VAL A 99 -11.57 -0.92 -9.21
C VAL A 99 -11.48 -2.09 -10.20
N PHE A 100 -10.36 -2.81 -10.23
CA PHE A 100 -10.13 -3.90 -11.16
C PHE A 100 -10.69 -5.24 -10.68
N LYS A 101 -10.58 -5.51 -9.37
CA LYS A 101 -11.15 -6.73 -8.77
C LYS A 101 -12.61 -6.57 -8.33
N GLN A 102 -13.12 -5.34 -8.34
CA GLN A 102 -14.43 -4.96 -7.80
C GLN A 102 -14.63 -5.46 -6.36
N THR A 103 -13.56 -5.50 -5.59
CA THR A 103 -13.55 -6.02 -4.22
C THR A 103 -13.57 -4.85 -3.24
N PRO A 104 -14.66 -4.64 -2.50
CA PRO A 104 -14.70 -3.64 -1.45
C PRO A 104 -14.00 -4.17 -0.19
N TYR A 105 -13.40 -3.26 0.55
CA TYR A 105 -12.80 -3.54 1.84
C TYR A 105 -13.13 -2.42 2.82
N PHE A 106 -13.14 -2.77 4.10
CA PHE A 106 -13.22 -1.82 5.18
C PHE A 106 -11.99 -1.94 6.07
N GLN A 107 -11.60 -0.81 6.65
CA GLN A 107 -10.53 -0.72 7.62
C GLN A 107 -10.97 0.20 8.75
N LEU A 108 -10.82 -0.31 9.97
CA LEU A 108 -10.95 0.46 11.20
C LEU A 108 -9.58 0.53 11.86
N ARG A 109 -9.11 1.75 12.13
CA ARG A 109 -7.89 1.96 12.92
C ARG A 109 -8.24 2.75 14.16
N GLU A 110 -7.81 2.22 15.30
CA GLU A 110 -7.84 2.87 16.60
C GLU A 110 -6.41 2.86 17.14
N ASN A 111 -5.81 4.04 17.30
CA ASN A 111 -4.42 4.16 17.74
C ASN A 111 -3.46 3.25 16.93
N ASN A 112 -2.92 2.21 17.57
CA ASN A 112 -1.99 1.24 17.02
C ASN A 112 -2.66 -0.04 16.48
N TRP A 113 -3.96 -0.21 16.71
CA TRP A 113 -4.72 -1.35 16.22
C TRP A 113 -5.36 -1.03 14.88
N THR A 114 -5.21 -1.91 13.91
CA THR A 114 -5.87 -1.84 12.61
C THR A 114 -6.60 -3.15 12.32
N LEU A 115 -7.93 -3.10 12.22
CA LEU A 115 -8.76 -4.17 11.69
C LEU A 115 -8.97 -3.93 10.18
N ASN A 116 -8.55 -4.86 9.35
CA ASN A 116 -8.86 -4.86 7.91
C ASN A 116 -9.81 -6.02 7.60
N HIS A 117 -10.74 -5.78 6.69
CA HIS A 117 -11.60 -6.81 6.16
C HIS A 117 -11.88 -6.55 4.69
N GLU A 118 -11.59 -7.53 3.85
CA GLU A 118 -11.82 -7.51 2.42
C GLU A 118 -12.93 -8.52 2.10
N LEU A 119 -14.02 -8.02 1.50
CA LEU A 119 -15.20 -8.85 1.22
C LEU A 119 -14.82 -10.03 0.33
N ASN A 120 -15.25 -11.23 0.73
CA ASN A 120 -14.96 -12.50 0.05
C ASN A 120 -13.48 -12.94 0.06
N VAL A 121 -12.59 -12.25 0.78
CA VAL A 121 -11.18 -12.63 0.95
C VAL A 121 -10.90 -13.02 2.41
N GLY A 122 -11.29 -12.17 3.36
CA GLY A 122 -11.10 -12.43 4.79
C GLY A 122 -10.81 -11.17 5.59
N TRP A 123 -10.35 -11.35 6.82
CA TRP A 123 -10.05 -10.26 7.74
C TRP A 123 -8.70 -10.49 8.44
N ASN A 124 -8.08 -9.40 8.90
CA ASN A 124 -6.90 -9.45 9.74
C ASN A 124 -6.90 -8.30 10.74
N VAL A 125 -6.15 -8.50 11.83
CA VAL A 125 -5.89 -7.48 12.85
C VAL A 125 -4.39 -7.29 12.96
N ILE A 126 -3.95 -6.05 12.89
CA ILE A 126 -2.53 -5.65 12.94
C ILE A 126 -2.36 -4.71 14.12
N TYR A 127 -1.32 -4.93 14.93
CA TYR A 127 -0.87 -4.01 15.97
C TYR A 127 0.48 -3.42 15.58
N ASP A 128 0.54 -2.09 15.44
CA ASP A 128 1.77 -1.34 15.14
C ASP A 128 2.43 -0.94 16.47
N LEU A 129 3.61 -1.49 16.80
CA LEU A 129 4.41 -1.13 17.99
C LEU A 129 5.12 0.22 17.84
#